data_AF-A0A7J7LIL5-F1
#
_entry.id   AF-A0A7J7LIL5-F1
#
_cell.length_a   1.000
_cell.length_b   1.000
_cell.length_c   1.000
_cell.angle_alpha   90.00
_cell.angle_beta   90.00
_cell.angle_gamma   90.00
#
_symmetry.space_group_name_H-M   'P 1'
#
loop_
_entity.id
_entity.type
_entity.pdbx_description
1 polymer ?
#
loop_
_entity_poly.entity_id
_entity_poly.type
_entity_poly.pdbx_seq_one_letter_code
_entity_poly.pdbx_strand_id
1 'polypeptide(L)'
;MKLPRSIPLLFLLSLVSSTNASPPNTCKAISSNNNGGETTPDMVPPRREVYDDGRIFDISHQYREDLPAYGSAQGLGQFLWLPASMKNGSLANNSEMKMATHTGTHVDAPGHVFDHYFDAGFDVDTLDLAVLNGLLNAIRVLFPVINYVLALHKSPALLVDVPKDKNITGKR
;
A
#
# COMPACT_ATOMS: atom_id res chain seq x y z
N MET A 1 -49.82 17.20 -36.51
CA MET A 1 -49.65 16.32 -35.32
C MET A 1 -49.09 15.00 -35.86
N LYS A 2 -47.84 14.55 -35.69
CA LYS A 2 -46.71 14.78 -34.76
C LYS A 2 -45.41 14.49 -35.54
N LEU A 3 -44.36 15.30 -35.35
CA LEU A 3 -42.98 14.83 -35.58
C LEU A 3 -42.55 13.95 -34.40
N PRO A 4 -41.76 12.88 -34.61
CA PRO A 4 -40.83 12.38 -33.60
C PRO A 4 -39.40 12.79 -34.01
N ARG A 5 -38.79 13.71 -33.27
CA ARG A 5 -37.98 13.51 -32.05
C ARG A 5 -36.51 13.30 -32.38
N SER A 6 -35.81 14.44 -32.35
CA SER A 6 -34.36 14.59 -32.31
C SER A 6 -33.76 13.72 -31.20
N ILE A 7 -32.77 12.91 -31.55
CA ILE A 7 -31.94 12.14 -30.61
C ILE A 7 -30.85 13.10 -30.12
N PRO A 8 -30.69 13.37 -28.82
CA PRO A 8 -29.52 14.09 -28.33
C PRO A 8 -28.36 13.08 -28.22
N LEU A 9 -27.33 13.28 -29.04
CA LEU A 9 -26.05 12.60 -28.92
C LEU A 9 -25.35 13.13 -27.66
N LEU A 10 -25.53 12.47 -26.51
CA LEU A 10 -24.71 12.71 -25.32
C LEU A 10 -23.32 12.13 -25.55
N PHE A 11 -22.35 12.98 -25.90
CA PHE A 11 -20.93 12.68 -25.74
C PHE A 11 -20.60 12.65 -24.24
N LEU A 12 -20.44 11.46 -23.66
CA LEU A 12 -19.75 11.32 -22.37
C LEU A 12 -18.26 11.58 -22.60
N LEU A 13 -17.77 12.76 -22.22
CA LEU A 13 -16.35 12.94 -21.94
C LEU A 13 -16.04 12.15 -20.66
N SER A 14 -15.42 10.98 -20.78
CA SER A 14 -14.76 10.35 -19.66
C SER A 14 -13.51 11.18 -19.31
N LEU A 15 -13.59 11.93 -18.22
CA LEU A 15 -12.41 12.50 -17.58
C LEU A 15 -11.59 11.31 -17.04
N VAL A 16 -10.57 10.90 -17.78
CA VAL A 16 -9.53 10.02 -17.26
C VAL A 16 -8.64 10.88 -16.37
N SER A 17 -8.93 10.91 -15.07
CA SER A 17 -8.01 11.49 -14.10
C SER A 17 -6.82 10.56 -13.94
N SER A 18 -5.75 10.83 -14.69
CA SER A 18 -4.43 10.24 -14.44
C SER A 18 -3.87 10.82 -13.14
N THR A 19 -3.99 10.07 -12.05
CA THR A 19 -3.28 10.39 -10.80
C THR A 19 -1.81 10.03 -10.98
N ASN A 20 -0.99 11.02 -11.30
CA ASN A 20 0.45 10.87 -11.14
C ASN A 20 0.75 10.79 -9.64
N ALA A 21 1.43 9.73 -9.20
CA ALA A 21 1.98 9.66 -7.86
C ALA A 21 3.09 10.71 -7.74
N SER A 22 2.75 11.92 -7.31
CA SER A 22 3.75 12.92 -6.94
C SER A 22 4.33 12.54 -5.58
N PRO A 23 5.67 12.60 -5.41
CA PRO A 23 6.25 12.52 -4.07
C PRO A 23 5.62 13.62 -3.19
N PRO A 24 5.44 13.36 -1.88
CA PRO A 24 4.82 14.31 -0.98
C PRO A 24 5.46 15.69 -1.13
N ASN A 25 4.61 16.72 -1.21
CA ASN A 25 4.90 18.12 -1.52
C ASN A 25 5.91 18.79 -0.56
N THR A 26 6.50 18.02 0.36
CA THR A 26 7.48 18.44 1.36
C THR A 26 8.91 18.44 0.85
N CYS A 27 9.21 17.86 -0.31
CA CYS A 27 10.50 18.08 -0.98
C CYS A 27 10.52 19.46 -1.64
N LYS A 28 10.56 20.55 -0.84
CA LYS A 28 11.06 21.84 -1.33
C LYS A 28 12.54 21.63 -1.63
N ALA A 29 12.87 21.30 -2.88
CA ALA A 29 14.22 21.49 -3.38
C ALA A 29 14.50 23.01 -3.32
N ILE A 30 15.22 23.45 -2.29
CA ILE A 30 15.76 24.81 -2.26
C ILE A 30 16.80 24.85 -3.38
N SER A 31 16.58 25.74 -4.35
CA SER A 31 17.57 26.06 -5.37
C SER A 31 18.82 26.59 -4.66
N SER A 32 19.88 25.78 -4.65
CA SER A 32 21.15 26.13 -4.01
C SER A 32 21.94 27.01 -5.00
N ASN A 33 21.99 28.32 -4.72
CA ASN A 33 22.96 29.21 -5.35
C ASN A 33 24.34 28.90 -4.76
N ASN A 34 25.30 28.63 -5.65
CA ASN A 34 26.68 28.29 -5.35
C ASN A 34 27.32 29.23 -4.31
N ASN A 35 27.60 28.71 -3.11
CA ASN A 35 28.81 28.92 -2.28
C ASN A 35 28.53 28.54 -0.81
N GLY A 36 29.17 27.49 -0.31
CA GLY A 36 29.19 27.14 1.12
C GLY A 36 28.64 25.73 1.38
N GLY A 37 29.39 24.92 2.14
CA GLY A 37 29.12 23.50 2.38
C GLY A 37 27.65 23.19 2.65
N GLU A 38 27.07 22.41 1.76
CA GLU A 38 25.66 22.05 1.75
C GLU A 38 25.41 21.00 2.84
N THR A 39 24.98 21.44 4.03
CA THR A 39 24.27 20.54 4.94
C THR A 39 22.95 20.22 4.27
N THR A 40 22.90 19.08 3.59
CA THR A 40 21.66 18.53 3.08
C THR A 40 20.68 18.43 4.26
N PRO A 41 19.52 19.10 4.22
CA PRO A 41 18.54 18.96 5.28
C PRO A 41 18.14 17.49 5.35
N ASP A 42 18.03 16.97 6.57
CA ASP A 42 17.71 15.56 6.83
C ASP A 42 16.37 15.23 6.14
N MET A 43 16.44 14.56 4.98
CA MET A 43 15.27 14.27 4.16
C MET A 43 14.56 13.05 4.74
N VAL A 44 13.81 13.26 5.83
CA VAL A 44 12.95 12.23 6.41
C VAL A 44 11.56 12.35 5.76
N PRO A 45 11.08 11.35 5.01
CA PRO A 45 9.73 11.38 4.45
C PRO A 45 8.69 11.50 5.58
N PRO A 46 7.73 12.44 5.47
CA PRO A 46 6.69 12.57 6.49
C PRO A 46 5.80 11.33 6.45
N ARG A 47 5.59 10.72 7.62
CA ARG A 47 4.66 9.61 7.77
C ARG A 47 3.28 10.15 8.14
N ARG A 48 2.24 9.74 7.40
CA ARG A 48 0.85 10.13 7.64
C ARG A 48 -0.01 8.88 7.73
N GLU A 49 -0.97 8.88 8.64
CA GLU A 49 -1.96 7.80 8.78
C GLU A 49 -3.21 8.10 7.96
N VAL A 50 -3.44 9.38 7.64
CA VAL A 50 -4.65 9.86 6.97
C VAL A 50 -4.25 10.69 5.75
N TYR A 51 -4.85 10.36 4.62
CA TYR A 51 -4.64 10.99 3.33
C TYR A 51 -5.97 11.42 2.73
N ASP A 52 -5.88 12.30 1.72
CA ASP A 52 -7.01 12.68 0.87
C ASP A 52 -8.22 13.17 1.68
N ASP A 53 -7.98 14.19 2.51
CA ASP A 53 -8.96 14.85 3.38
C ASP A 53 -9.79 13.89 4.26
N GLY A 54 -9.15 12.81 4.74
CA GLY A 54 -9.81 11.84 5.61
C GLY A 54 -10.52 10.72 4.86
N ARG A 55 -10.27 10.58 3.55
CA ARG A 55 -10.83 9.49 2.74
C ARG A 55 -10.01 8.22 2.83
N ILE A 56 -8.69 8.32 2.95
CA ILE A 56 -7.78 7.17 2.90
C ILE A 56 -7.06 7.07 4.25
N PHE A 57 -7.20 5.93 4.91
CA PHE A 57 -6.51 5.61 6.16
C PHE A 57 -5.50 4.50 5.89
N ASP A 58 -4.23 4.76 6.19
CA ASP A 58 -3.20 3.74 6.17
C ASP A 58 -3.26 2.93 7.48
N ILE A 59 -3.63 1.66 7.36
CA ILE A 59 -3.75 0.71 8.48
C ILE A 59 -2.50 -0.17 8.64
N SER A 60 -1.43 0.17 7.93
CA SER A 60 -0.21 -0.63 7.86
C SER A 60 0.76 -0.24 8.98
N HIS A 61 1.21 -1.22 9.76
CA HIS A 61 2.36 -1.03 10.63
C HIS A 61 3.67 -1.03 9.84
N GLN A 62 4.67 -0.27 10.29
CA GLN A 62 6.00 -0.32 9.67
C GLN A 62 6.64 -1.68 9.89
N TYR A 63 7.30 -2.21 8.87
CA TYR A 63 8.36 -3.17 9.11
C TYR A 63 9.58 -2.48 9.71
N ARG A 64 9.95 -2.95 10.89
CA ARG A 64 11.11 -2.52 11.68
C ARG A 64 11.61 -3.71 12.47
N GLU A 65 12.88 -3.72 12.82
CA GLU A 65 13.50 -4.90 13.45
C GLU A 65 12.86 -5.24 14.80
N ASP A 66 12.39 -4.24 15.54
CA ASP A 66 11.66 -4.37 16.81
C ASP A 66 10.14 -4.52 16.63
N LEU A 67 9.64 -4.74 15.41
CA LEU A 67 8.22 -5.04 15.19
C LEU A 67 7.86 -6.33 15.95
N PRO A 68 6.82 -6.34 16.82
CA PRO A 68 6.41 -7.55 17.49
C PRO A 68 6.11 -8.68 16.50
N ALA A 69 6.64 -9.87 16.78
CA ALA A 69 6.48 -11.04 15.94
C ALA A 69 5.98 -12.21 16.78
N TYR A 70 5.03 -12.98 16.24
CA TYR A 70 4.47 -14.13 16.94
C TYR A 70 5.56 -15.15 17.26
N GLY A 71 5.60 -15.62 18.51
CA GLY A 71 6.61 -16.59 18.98
C GLY A 71 8.01 -16.03 19.17
N SER A 72 8.23 -14.72 19.04
CA SER A 72 9.53 -14.08 19.23
C SER A 72 9.46 -13.01 20.35
N ALA A 73 10.34 -13.12 21.34
CA ALA A 73 10.49 -12.09 22.37
C ALA A 73 11.31 -10.88 21.87
N GLN A 74 12.05 -11.06 20.78
CA GLN A 74 12.97 -10.08 20.20
C GLN A 74 12.32 -9.27 19.06
N GLY A 75 11.08 -9.60 18.68
CA GLY A 75 10.43 -9.03 17.51
C GLY A 75 10.88 -9.69 16.19
N LEU A 76 10.79 -8.93 15.11
CA LEU A 76 11.06 -9.38 13.74
C LEU A 76 12.55 -9.65 13.47
N GLY A 77 13.45 -8.90 14.12
CA GLY A 77 14.88 -8.96 13.88
C GLY A 77 15.28 -8.42 12.49
N GLN A 78 16.49 -8.79 12.04
CA GLN A 78 16.98 -8.41 10.72
C GLN A 78 16.11 -9.05 9.63
N PHE A 79 15.38 -8.23 8.88
CA PHE A 79 14.48 -8.67 7.81
C PHE A 79 14.83 -8.08 6.44
N LEU A 80 15.72 -7.08 6.38
CA LEU A 80 16.05 -6.31 5.18
C LEU A 80 17.57 -6.27 4.97
N TRP A 81 18.00 -6.52 3.74
CA TRP A 81 19.38 -6.44 3.27
C TRP A 81 19.46 -5.51 2.06
N LEU A 82 20.62 -4.89 1.85
CA LEU A 82 20.88 -4.00 0.71
C LEU A 82 22.07 -4.52 -0.11
N PRO A 83 21.89 -5.61 -0.89
CA PRO A 83 22.96 -6.20 -1.70
C PRO A 83 23.55 -5.27 -2.76
N ALA A 84 22.78 -4.30 -3.28
CA ALA A 84 23.28 -3.28 -4.20
C ALA A 84 22.87 -1.88 -3.74
N SER A 85 23.80 -0.93 -3.83
CA SER A 85 23.62 0.44 -3.33
C SER A 85 24.24 1.45 -4.27
N MET A 86 23.50 2.52 -4.56
CA MET A 86 24.03 3.65 -5.34
C MET A 86 25.19 4.34 -4.63
N LYS A 87 25.23 4.29 -3.29
CA LYS A 87 26.39 4.77 -2.51
C LYS A 87 27.65 3.97 -2.81
N ASN A 88 27.49 2.72 -3.25
CA ASN A 88 28.57 1.81 -3.62
C ASN A 88 28.71 1.67 -5.15
N GLY A 89 28.24 2.65 -5.92
CA GLY A 89 28.40 2.70 -7.38
C GLY A 89 27.42 1.83 -8.18
N SER A 90 26.40 1.24 -7.54
CA SER A 90 25.34 0.54 -8.27
C SER A 90 24.41 1.52 -8.99
N LEU A 91 23.77 1.10 -10.08
CA LEU A 91 22.80 1.93 -10.82
C LEU A 91 21.50 2.21 -10.02
N ALA A 92 21.20 1.36 -9.05
CA ALA A 92 20.02 1.46 -8.19
C ALA A 92 20.32 0.89 -6.79
N ASN A 93 19.48 1.25 -5.82
CA ASN A 93 19.44 0.58 -4.53
C ASN A 93 18.53 -0.65 -4.65
N ASN A 94 19.10 -1.84 -4.48
CA ASN A 94 18.33 -3.09 -4.53
C ASN A 94 18.30 -3.69 -3.13
N SER A 95 17.09 -3.83 -2.60
CA SER A 95 16.87 -4.45 -1.30
C SER A 95 16.35 -5.88 -1.44
N GLU A 96 16.79 -6.75 -0.55
CA GLU A 96 16.26 -8.09 -0.35
C GLU A 96 15.60 -8.16 1.02
N MET A 97 14.49 -8.87 1.12
CA MET A 97 13.79 -9.05 2.39
C MET A 97 13.42 -10.50 2.64
N LYS A 98 13.38 -10.89 3.91
CA LYS A 98 12.99 -12.22 4.38
C LYS A 98 12.23 -12.08 5.69
N MET A 99 11.00 -12.54 5.71
CA MET A 99 10.11 -12.54 6.88
C MET A 99 9.05 -13.62 6.72
N ALA A 100 8.37 -13.98 7.81
CA ALA A 100 7.21 -14.88 7.74
C ALA A 100 6.03 -14.17 7.06
N THR A 101 5.16 -14.92 6.38
CA THR A 101 3.92 -14.41 5.76
C THR A 101 2.99 -13.73 6.78
N HIS A 102 3.05 -14.16 8.04
CA HIS A 102 2.28 -13.64 9.16
C HIS A 102 3.06 -12.57 9.96
N THR A 103 3.67 -11.60 9.27
CA THR A 103 4.43 -10.50 9.88
C THR A 103 3.69 -9.18 9.73
N GLY A 104 3.54 -8.41 10.81
CA GLY A 104 2.93 -7.07 10.76
C GLY A 104 1.45 -7.09 10.35
N THR A 105 0.99 -6.03 9.69
CA THR A 105 -0.35 -6.00 9.07
C THR A 105 -0.32 -6.92 7.84
N HIS A 106 -1.06 -8.03 7.87
CA HIS A 106 -1.03 -9.08 6.84
C HIS A 106 -2.42 -9.66 6.53
N VAL A 107 -2.49 -10.58 5.56
CA VAL A 107 -3.71 -11.27 5.12
C VAL A 107 -3.49 -12.78 5.24
N ASP A 108 -4.46 -13.47 5.83
CA ASP A 108 -4.47 -14.94 5.92
C ASP A 108 -5.44 -15.52 4.88
N ALA A 109 -4.94 -16.45 4.06
CA ALA A 109 -5.78 -17.23 3.15
C ALA A 109 -6.40 -18.44 3.87
N PRO A 110 -7.48 -19.06 3.33
CA PRO A 110 -8.08 -20.25 3.94
C PRO A 110 -7.09 -21.40 4.18
N GLY A 111 -6.12 -21.59 3.28
CA GLY A 111 -5.03 -22.55 3.45
C GLY A 111 -4.15 -22.32 4.69
N HIS A 112 -4.20 -21.15 5.33
CA HIS A 112 -3.49 -20.89 6.59
C HIS A 112 -3.96 -21.80 7.73
N VAL A 113 -5.27 -22.11 7.78
CA VAL A 113 -5.89 -22.81 8.92
C VAL A 113 -6.31 -24.23 8.55
N PHE A 114 -6.66 -24.47 7.29
CA PHE A 114 -7.23 -25.75 6.85
C PHE A 114 -6.28 -26.47 5.89
N ASP A 115 -5.77 -27.61 6.34
CA ASP A 115 -4.80 -28.46 5.62
C ASP A 115 -5.27 -28.84 4.21
N HIS A 116 -6.52 -29.31 4.07
CA HIS A 116 -7.08 -29.67 2.77
C HIS A 116 -7.24 -28.47 1.81
N TYR A 117 -7.30 -27.23 2.34
CA TYR A 117 -7.29 -26.03 1.51
C TYR A 117 -5.89 -25.60 1.13
N PHE A 118 -4.90 -25.84 2.00
CA PHE A 118 -3.49 -25.67 1.65
C PHE A 118 -3.11 -26.60 0.49
N ASP A 119 -3.41 -27.89 0.60
CA ASP A 119 -3.13 -28.88 -0.45
C ASP A 119 -3.86 -28.60 -1.77
N ALA A 120 -5.06 -28.01 -1.69
CA ALA A 120 -5.85 -27.63 -2.86
C ALA A 120 -5.45 -26.26 -3.45
N GLY A 121 -4.47 -25.56 -2.87
CA GLY A 121 -3.92 -24.31 -3.38
C GLY A 121 -4.80 -23.07 -3.11
N PHE A 122 -5.61 -23.07 -2.05
CA PHE A 122 -6.39 -21.88 -1.63
C PHE A 122 -5.49 -20.86 -0.92
N ASP A 123 -4.55 -20.30 -1.67
CA ASP A 123 -3.57 -19.31 -1.26
C ASP A 123 -4.00 -17.89 -1.60
N VAL A 124 -3.25 -16.89 -1.12
CA VAL A 124 -3.55 -15.45 -1.29
C VAL A 124 -3.67 -15.03 -2.76
N ASP A 125 -2.99 -15.72 -3.69
CA ASP A 125 -3.02 -15.46 -5.13
C ASP A 125 -4.20 -16.12 -5.86
N THR A 126 -5.04 -16.87 -5.13
CA THR A 126 -6.29 -17.47 -5.63
C THR A 126 -7.53 -16.74 -5.12
N LEU A 127 -7.38 -15.76 -4.23
CA LEU A 127 -8.50 -14.96 -3.72
C LEU A 127 -9.16 -14.15 -4.83
N ASP A 128 -10.50 -14.09 -4.81
CA ASP A 128 -11.25 -13.14 -5.61
C ASP A 128 -10.91 -11.71 -5.13
N LEU A 129 -10.43 -10.85 -6.03
CA LEU A 129 -10.05 -9.48 -5.72
C LEU A 129 -11.20 -8.65 -5.15
N ALA A 130 -12.47 -9.02 -5.42
CA ALA A 130 -13.62 -8.40 -4.78
C ALA A 130 -13.63 -8.59 -3.25
N VAL A 131 -13.10 -9.70 -2.74
CA VAL A 131 -13.00 -9.98 -1.30
C VAL A 131 -12.03 -9.02 -0.61
N LEU A 132 -10.99 -8.57 -1.31
CA LEU A 132 -10.03 -7.58 -0.80
C LEU A 132 -10.62 -6.16 -0.74
N ASN A 133 -11.81 -5.96 -1.34
CA ASN A 133 -12.50 -4.68 -1.45
C ASN A 133 -13.90 -4.78 -0.81
N GLY A 134 -13.93 -4.93 0.53
CA GLY A 134 -15.18 -5.03 1.29
C GLY A 134 -15.66 -3.70 1.88
N LEU A 135 -16.98 -3.58 2.06
CA LEU A 135 -17.54 -2.53 2.93
C LEU A 135 -17.18 -2.87 4.38
N LEU A 136 -16.26 -2.09 4.96
CA LEU A 136 -15.94 -2.20 6.37
C LEU A 136 -17.14 -1.72 7.21
N ASN A 137 -17.98 -2.65 7.66
CA ASN A 137 -18.90 -2.39 8.75
C ASN A 137 -18.11 -2.56 10.05
N ALA A 138 -17.44 -1.52 10.51
CA ALA A 138 -16.70 -1.56 11.77
C ALA A 138 -17.68 -1.88 12.93
N ILE A 139 -17.71 -3.15 13.35
CA ILE A 139 -18.38 -3.54 14.59
C ILE A 139 -17.52 -2.99 15.73
N ARG A 140 -18.11 -2.07 16.51
CA ARG A 140 -17.54 -1.52 17.74
C ARG A 140 -17.31 -2.67 18.74
N VAL A 141 -16.13 -3.27 18.75
CA VAL A 141 -15.70 -4.10 19.88
C VAL A 141 -15.30 -3.12 20.98
N LEU A 142 -16.29 -2.78 21.82
CA LEU A 142 -16.12 -1.89 22.96
C LEU A 142 -15.28 -2.61 24.05
N PHE A 143 -13.96 -2.53 23.96
CA PHE A 143 -13.12 -2.66 25.16
C PHE A 143 -13.33 -1.39 26.03
N PRO A 144 -13.58 -1.49 27.35
CA PRO A 144 -14.12 -0.39 28.14
C PRO A 144 -13.11 0.72 28.50
N VAL A 145 -11.97 0.88 27.79
CA VAL A 145 -10.89 1.78 28.27
C VAL A 145 -10.32 2.76 27.23
N ILE A 146 -10.67 2.70 25.93
CA ILE A 146 -10.07 3.67 24.98
C ILE A 146 -11.13 4.27 24.04
N ASN A 147 -11.40 5.56 24.24
CA ASN A 147 -12.16 6.39 23.32
C ASN A 147 -11.31 6.70 22.08
N TYR A 148 -11.39 5.87 21.06
CA TYR A 148 -11.09 6.31 19.68
C TYR A 148 -12.40 6.40 18.92
N VAL A 149 -12.81 7.63 18.61
CA VAL A 149 -13.88 7.90 17.64
C VAL A 149 -13.32 7.58 16.26
N LEU A 150 -13.59 6.38 15.75
CA LEU A 150 -13.30 6.04 14.37
C LEU A 150 -14.45 6.56 13.51
N ALA A 151 -14.17 7.59 12.70
CA ALA A 151 -15.11 8.11 11.73
C ALA A 151 -15.43 7.01 10.70
N LEU A 152 -16.73 6.77 10.47
CA LEU A 152 -17.21 5.88 9.41
C LEU A 152 -16.90 6.52 8.04
N HIS A 153 -15.74 6.23 7.48
CA HIS A 153 -15.42 6.59 6.11
C HIS A 153 -15.55 5.34 5.21
N LYS A 154 -16.55 5.35 4.33
CA LYS A 154 -16.76 4.31 3.31
C LYS A 154 -15.87 4.63 2.11
N SER A 155 -14.62 4.19 2.16
CA SER A 155 -13.76 4.20 0.97
C SER A 155 -13.60 2.79 0.43
N PRO A 156 -13.75 2.58 -0.89
CA PRO A 156 -13.26 1.35 -1.49
C PRO A 156 -11.73 1.33 -1.31
N ALA A 157 -11.20 0.22 -0.80
CA ALA A 157 -9.80 -0.10 -1.05
C ALA A 157 -9.65 -0.28 -2.56
N LEU A 158 -8.53 0.16 -3.14
CA LEU A 158 -8.22 -0.04 -4.54
C LEU A 158 -7.00 -0.95 -4.62
N LEU A 159 -7.21 -2.18 -5.07
CA LEU A 159 -6.14 -3.09 -5.43
C LEU A 159 -6.11 -3.21 -6.95
N VAL A 160 -4.95 -2.94 -7.55
CA VAL A 160 -4.76 -2.99 -9.00
C VAL A 160 -4.48 -4.44 -9.40
N ASP A 161 -5.30 -5.00 -10.28
CA ASP A 161 -5.07 -6.31 -10.87
C ASP A 161 -3.93 -6.23 -11.91
N VAL A 162 -2.93 -7.10 -11.76
CA VAL A 162 -1.85 -7.26 -12.74
C VAL A 162 -2.03 -8.62 -13.40
N PRO A 163 -2.24 -8.68 -14.73
CA PRO A 163 -2.47 -9.95 -15.41
C PRO A 163 -1.33 -10.95 -15.20
N LYS A 164 -1.68 -12.18 -14.79
CA LYS A 164 -0.73 -13.24 -14.43
C LYS A 164 0.18 -13.70 -15.59
N ASP A 165 -0.18 -13.38 -16.84
CA ASP A 165 0.59 -13.70 -18.05
C ASP A 165 1.72 -12.71 -18.34
N LYS A 166 1.82 -11.60 -17.61
CA LYS A 166 2.86 -10.58 -17.82
C LYS A 166 4.12 -10.96 -17.06
N ASN A 167 5.15 -11.34 -17.80
CA ASN A 167 6.51 -11.43 -17.28
C ASN A 167 7.00 -10.03 -16.88
N ILE A 168 6.96 -9.72 -15.58
CA ILE A 168 7.44 -8.45 -15.00
C ILE A 168 8.96 -8.41 -14.81
N THR A 169 9.69 -9.44 -15.22
CA THR A 169 11.16 -9.44 -15.11
C THR A 169 11.73 -8.44 -16.11
N GLY A 170 12.19 -7.29 -15.60
CA GLY A 170 13.01 -6.37 -16.40
C GLY A 170 14.22 -7.14 -16.92
N LYS A 171 14.41 -7.13 -18.26
CA LYS A 171 15.63 -7.69 -18.86
C LYS A 171 16.83 -6.99 -18.20
N ARG A 172 17.71 -7.79 -17.58
CA ARG A 172 19.00 -7.34 -17.08
C ARG A 172 19.89 -6.87 -18.23
#